data_AF-A0A5D2CI40-F1
#
_entry.id   AF-A0A5D2CI40-F1
#
_cell.length_a   1.000
_cell.length_b   1.000
_cell.length_c   1.000
_cell.angle_alpha   90.00
_cell.angle_beta   90.00
_cell.angle_gamma   90.00
#
_symmetry.space_group_name_H-M   'P 1'
#
loop_
_entity.id
_entity.type
_entity.pdbx_description
1 polymer ?
#
loop_
_entity_poly.entity_id
_entity_poly.type
_entity_poly.pdbx_seq_one_letter_code
_entity_poly.pdbx_strand_id
1 'polypeptide(L)'
;MRPYLNHATTRPSSSATPPYLPFYHHSRFLSPKTSFIPLFHSTKYPTIQNPKSPSYPLQDPTNFPAFVSLVKASMASSASGRAATETKPFSVLFVCLGNICRSPAAEGVFRDIVKKKGLDSKFNIDSAGTINYHEGNLADPRMRAASKRRDIEITSISRPIRPSDFRDFDLIIAMDKKNREDILEAFNRWKSRDKLPADAYKKVRLMCSYCKKHDETEVPDPYYGGAQGFEKVLDLLEDACESLLDNILAENSNIHGS
;
A
#
# COMPACT_ATOMS: atom_id res chain seq x y z
N MET A 1 49.66 46.74 36.76
CA MET A 1 50.28 46.40 38.07
C MET A 1 49.17 46.16 39.10
N ARG A 2 49.44 45.39 40.17
CA ARG A 2 48.64 45.25 41.43
C ARG A 2 49.37 46.03 42.57
N PRO A 3 48.99 46.04 43.87
CA PRO A 3 47.86 45.43 44.64
C PRO A 3 46.97 46.54 45.32
N TYR A 4 46.17 46.41 46.41
CA TYR A 4 45.64 45.38 47.36
C TYR A 4 44.09 45.59 47.50
N LEU A 5 43.18 44.75 48.03
CA LEU A 5 43.16 43.49 48.81
C LEU A 5 43.02 43.63 50.36
N ASN A 6 41.77 43.57 50.87
CA ASN A 6 41.31 43.09 52.20
C ASN A 6 39.77 42.81 52.08
N HIS A 7 39.14 41.67 52.43
CA HIS A 7 39.02 40.85 53.67
C HIS A 7 37.99 41.42 54.70
N ALA A 8 37.06 40.64 55.31
CA ALA A 8 36.76 39.18 55.26
C ALA A 8 35.33 38.78 55.77
N THR A 9 34.99 37.47 55.69
CA THR A 9 33.96 36.69 56.47
C THR A 9 32.45 37.00 56.29
N THR A 10 31.44 36.10 56.46
CA THR A 10 31.35 34.69 56.97
C THR A 10 30.18 33.87 56.32
N ARG A 11 30.02 32.58 56.66
CA ARG A 11 28.91 31.62 56.36
C ARG A 11 28.13 31.25 57.69
N PRO A 12 27.08 30.37 57.80
CA PRO A 12 26.55 29.33 56.89
C PRO A 12 24.99 29.08 56.82
N SER A 13 24.63 28.08 55.99
CA SER A 13 23.41 27.23 55.83
C SER A 13 22.19 27.20 56.78
N SER A 14 20.98 27.20 56.19
CA SER A 14 19.87 26.21 56.38
C SER A 14 18.82 26.37 55.25
N SER A 15 17.92 25.46 54.80
CA SER A 15 17.55 24.04 55.04
C SER A 15 16.27 23.72 55.89
N ALA A 16 15.08 23.62 55.25
CA ALA A 16 13.84 23.03 55.84
C ALA A 16 12.75 22.63 54.79
N THR A 17 12.03 21.52 55.07
CA THR A 17 10.76 21.00 54.50
C THR A 17 9.92 20.42 55.68
N PRO A 18 8.68 19.85 55.55
CA PRO A 18 7.76 19.64 54.42
C PRO A 18 6.52 20.58 54.50
N PRO A 19 5.22 20.24 54.83
CA PRO A 19 4.52 18.99 55.20
C PRO A 19 3.66 18.39 54.04
N TYR A 20 2.56 17.66 54.35
CA TYR A 20 1.65 16.98 53.39
C TYR A 20 0.24 16.76 54.01
N LEU A 21 -0.82 16.56 53.19
CA LEU A 21 -2.15 15.95 53.52
C LEU A 21 -3.12 16.75 54.44
N PRO A 22 -4.47 16.51 54.47
CA PRO A 22 -5.19 15.21 54.50
C PRO A 22 -6.37 15.00 53.50
N PHE A 23 -7.29 14.06 53.82
CA PHE A 23 -8.16 13.28 52.93
C PHE A 23 -9.65 13.73 52.80
N TYR A 24 -10.28 13.32 51.68
CA TYR A 24 -11.68 12.92 51.45
C TYR A 24 -12.78 13.25 52.49
N HIS A 25 -13.90 13.84 52.02
CA HIS A 25 -15.19 13.13 51.87
C HIS A 25 -16.31 14.02 51.27
N HIS A 26 -16.99 13.56 50.21
CA HIS A 26 -18.47 13.43 50.21
C HIS A 26 -19.02 12.78 48.93
N SER A 27 -20.00 11.89 49.10
CA SER A 27 -20.77 11.27 48.02
C SER A 27 -22.06 12.04 47.73
N ARG A 28 -22.48 12.13 46.46
CA ARG A 28 -23.90 12.24 46.06
C ARG A 28 -24.11 11.73 44.62
N PHE A 29 -25.17 10.95 44.43
CA PHE A 29 -25.65 10.53 43.11
C PHE A 29 -26.29 11.70 42.36
N LEU A 30 -26.16 11.74 41.03
CA LEU A 30 -27.22 12.12 40.09
C LEU A 30 -26.81 11.75 38.65
N SER A 31 -27.79 11.32 37.83
CA SER A 31 -27.63 10.86 36.44
C SER A 31 -29.03 10.64 35.83
N PRO A 32 -29.25 10.65 34.49
CA PRO A 32 -28.41 11.16 33.38
C PRO A 32 -29.11 12.29 32.59
N LYS A 33 -28.51 12.65 31.43
CA LYS A 33 -29.10 13.24 30.19
C LYS A 33 -28.52 14.61 29.78
N THR A 34 -27.52 14.57 28.91
CA THR A 34 -27.24 15.64 27.93
C THR A 34 -26.77 15.00 26.63
N SER A 35 -27.59 15.08 25.59
CA SER A 35 -27.29 14.52 24.28
C SER A 35 -26.30 15.43 23.53
N PHE A 36 -25.01 15.10 23.59
CA PHE A 36 -24.02 15.75 22.74
C PHE A 36 -24.23 15.31 21.28
N ILE A 37 -24.89 16.17 20.50
CA ILE A 37 -25.01 16.04 19.05
C ILE A 37 -23.71 16.61 18.44
N PRO A 38 -22.86 15.80 17.79
CA PRO A 38 -21.75 16.33 17.00
C PRO A 38 -22.31 17.02 15.76
N LEU A 39 -22.02 18.31 15.57
CA LEU A 39 -22.26 19.00 14.30
C LEU A 39 -21.27 18.52 13.24
N PHE A 40 -21.59 17.38 12.63
CA PHE A 40 -20.93 16.91 11.41
C PHE A 40 -21.11 17.96 10.30
N HIS A 41 -20.03 18.70 10.04
CA HIS A 41 -19.97 19.57 8.87
C HIS A 41 -19.93 18.68 7.62
N SER A 42 -21.02 18.73 6.85
CA SER A 42 -21.15 17.98 5.60
C SER A 42 -20.23 18.57 4.53
N THR A 43 -19.01 18.00 4.44
CA THR A 43 -18.11 18.19 3.30
C THR A 43 -18.71 17.51 2.07
N LYS A 44 -19.52 18.26 1.33
CA LYS A 44 -20.17 17.81 0.09
C LYS A 44 -19.12 17.55 -0.98
N TYR A 45 -18.80 16.28 -1.24
CA TYR A 45 -18.08 15.87 -2.44
C TYR A 45 -18.99 16.08 -3.68
N PRO A 46 -18.50 16.70 -4.77
CA PRO A 46 -19.30 16.92 -5.96
C PRO A 46 -19.42 15.63 -6.80
N THR A 47 -20.64 15.11 -6.94
CA THR A 47 -20.94 13.95 -7.80
C THR A 47 -20.84 14.34 -9.28
N ILE A 48 -19.97 13.67 -10.04
CA ILE A 48 -19.92 13.78 -11.51
C ILE A 48 -20.85 12.73 -12.11
N GLN A 49 -21.75 13.15 -13.00
CA GLN A 49 -22.63 12.24 -13.75
C GLN A 49 -21.93 11.73 -15.01
N ASN A 50 -22.06 10.43 -15.30
CA ASN A 50 -21.44 9.79 -16.46
C ASN A 50 -22.49 9.49 -17.55
N PRO A 51 -22.33 9.95 -18.81
CA PRO A 51 -23.27 9.66 -19.89
C PRO A 51 -23.21 8.19 -20.37
N LYS A 52 -24.26 7.77 -21.08
CA LYS A 52 -24.53 6.37 -21.45
C LYS A 52 -23.63 5.86 -22.57
N SER A 53 -23.22 4.59 -22.49
CA SER A 53 -22.61 3.84 -23.61
C SER A 53 -23.66 3.32 -24.60
N PRO A 54 -23.36 3.27 -25.92
CA PRO A 54 -24.21 2.62 -26.92
C PRO A 54 -23.90 1.12 -27.04
N SER A 55 -24.90 0.33 -27.42
CA SER A 55 -24.81 -1.12 -27.63
C SER A 55 -24.62 -1.49 -29.11
N TYR A 56 -23.74 -2.45 -29.40
CA TYR A 56 -23.58 -3.04 -30.74
C TYR A 56 -24.45 -4.31 -30.91
N PRO A 57 -25.05 -4.55 -32.09
CA PRO A 57 -25.84 -5.75 -32.37
C PRO A 57 -24.97 -6.97 -32.75
N LEU A 58 -25.57 -8.16 -32.65
CA LEU A 58 -24.94 -9.44 -33.03
C LEU A 58 -25.23 -9.83 -34.49
N GLN A 59 -24.24 -10.48 -35.11
CA GLN A 59 -24.30 -11.23 -36.38
C GLN A 59 -23.26 -12.38 -36.27
N ASP A 60 -23.31 -13.51 -36.96
CA ASP A 60 -24.40 -14.34 -37.53
C ASP A 60 -23.73 -15.66 -37.98
N PRO A 61 -24.09 -16.86 -37.50
CA PRO A 61 -23.22 -18.04 -37.58
C PRO A 61 -23.56 -19.07 -38.67
N THR A 62 -23.71 -18.67 -39.95
CA THR A 62 -23.86 -19.64 -41.07
C THR A 62 -23.03 -19.33 -42.32
N ASN A 63 -21.79 -19.86 -42.38
CA ASN A 63 -21.27 -20.45 -43.62
C ASN A 63 -20.01 -21.32 -43.41
N PHE A 64 -20.02 -22.52 -43.98
CA PHE A 64 -18.83 -23.31 -44.33
C PHE A 64 -18.79 -23.41 -45.87
N PRO A 65 -17.60 -23.50 -46.46
CA PRO A 65 -17.37 -24.73 -47.23
C PRO A 65 -16.02 -25.38 -46.90
N ALA A 66 -15.96 -26.70 -47.06
CA ALA A 66 -14.73 -27.47 -46.91
C ALA A 66 -13.85 -27.38 -48.18
N PHE A 67 -12.54 -27.48 -48.02
CA PHE A 67 -11.62 -27.81 -49.10
C PHE A 67 -10.61 -28.87 -48.63
N VAL A 68 -10.34 -29.85 -49.49
CA VAL A 68 -9.47 -30.99 -49.21
C VAL A 68 -8.34 -31.03 -50.24
N SER A 69 -7.07 -31.02 -49.81
CA SER A 69 -6.01 -31.70 -50.57
C SER A 69 -4.69 -31.91 -49.84
N LEU A 70 -4.31 -33.20 -49.77
CA LEU A 70 -3.01 -33.74 -50.16
C LEU A 70 -1.69 -33.22 -49.51
N VAL A 71 -1.31 -33.91 -48.43
CA VAL A 71 0.03 -34.53 -48.21
C VAL A 71 1.30 -33.71 -48.48
N LYS A 72 2.08 -33.49 -47.41
CA LYS A 72 3.50 -33.88 -47.42
C LYS A 72 3.98 -34.32 -46.03
N ALA A 73 4.41 -35.58 -45.93
CA ALA A 73 5.12 -36.04 -44.73
C ALA A 73 6.55 -35.49 -44.74
N SER A 74 7.02 -35.00 -43.59
CA SER A 74 8.42 -34.65 -43.35
C SER A 74 8.83 -35.13 -41.97
N MET A 75 10.11 -35.46 -41.83
CA MET A 75 10.69 -36.12 -40.66
C MET A 75 10.35 -35.41 -39.35
N ALA A 76 9.69 -36.13 -38.43
CA ALA A 76 9.55 -35.71 -37.04
C ALA A 76 10.93 -35.82 -36.37
N SER A 77 11.72 -34.74 -36.44
CA SER A 77 12.87 -34.59 -35.54
C SER A 77 12.36 -34.64 -34.11
N SER A 78 12.88 -35.57 -33.31
CA SER A 78 12.53 -35.72 -31.90
C SER A 78 13.20 -34.62 -31.07
N ALA A 79 12.77 -33.37 -31.30
CA ALA A 79 13.00 -32.29 -30.37
C ALA A 79 12.39 -32.71 -29.03
N SER A 80 13.27 -33.01 -28.06
CA SER A 80 12.85 -33.34 -26.70
C SER A 80 12.26 -32.08 -26.08
N GLY A 81 10.95 -31.92 -26.27
CA GLY A 81 10.16 -30.83 -25.72
C GLY A 81 10.14 -30.95 -24.21
N ARG A 82 11.18 -30.43 -23.55
CA ARG A 82 11.06 -29.91 -22.19
C ARG A 82 9.91 -28.91 -22.25
N ALA A 83 8.74 -29.32 -21.78
CA ALA A 83 7.63 -28.42 -21.57
C ALA A 83 8.16 -27.28 -20.70
N ALA A 84 8.21 -26.07 -21.24
CA ALA A 84 8.59 -24.91 -20.48
C ALA A 84 7.56 -24.77 -19.36
N THR A 85 7.96 -25.07 -18.13
CA THR A 85 7.13 -24.85 -16.97
C THR A 85 6.99 -23.34 -16.80
N GLU A 86 5.93 -22.77 -17.37
CA GLU A 86 5.62 -21.36 -17.23
C GLU A 86 5.50 -21.04 -15.73
N THR A 87 6.53 -20.39 -15.21
CA THR A 87 6.54 -19.92 -13.82
C THR A 87 5.51 -18.80 -13.73
N LYS A 88 4.54 -18.93 -12.81
CA LYS A 88 3.53 -17.88 -12.64
C LYS A 88 4.21 -16.53 -12.39
N PRO A 89 3.64 -15.41 -12.87
CA PRO A 89 4.12 -14.09 -12.48
C PRO A 89 4.09 -13.93 -10.95
N PHE A 90 5.15 -13.35 -10.38
CA PHE A 90 5.23 -13.07 -8.95
C PHE A 90 4.30 -11.91 -8.61
N SER A 91 3.36 -12.16 -7.71
CA SER A 91 2.22 -11.27 -7.48
C SER A 91 2.45 -10.36 -6.27
N VAL A 92 2.51 -9.03 -6.48
CA VAL A 92 2.68 -8.02 -5.43
C VAL A 92 1.43 -7.14 -5.30
N LEU A 93 0.87 -7.03 -4.09
CA LEU A 93 -0.27 -6.18 -3.78
C LEU A 93 0.14 -5.03 -2.85
N PHE A 94 -0.04 -3.79 -3.29
CA PHE A 94 0.17 -2.60 -2.46
C PHE A 94 -1.13 -2.19 -1.75
N VAL A 95 -1.09 -1.95 -0.44
CA VAL A 95 -2.30 -1.70 0.37
C VAL A 95 -2.15 -0.44 1.22
N CYS A 96 -3.10 0.48 1.10
CA CYS A 96 -3.25 1.64 1.98
C CYS A 96 -4.68 1.70 2.53
N LEU A 97 -5.05 2.77 3.26
CA LEU A 97 -6.43 2.93 3.75
C LEU A 97 -7.47 2.95 2.60
N GLY A 98 -7.53 4.03 1.82
CA GLY A 98 -8.60 4.27 0.83
C GLY A 98 -8.31 3.91 -0.62
N ASN A 99 -7.13 3.35 -0.95
CA ASN A 99 -6.70 2.95 -2.30
C ASN A 99 -6.88 4.01 -3.41
N ILE A 100 -6.78 5.30 -3.06
CA ILE A 100 -6.78 6.41 -4.03
C ILE A 100 -5.46 7.18 -4.06
N CYS A 101 -4.51 6.92 -3.14
CA CYS A 101 -3.31 7.76 -3.06
C CYS A 101 -2.02 6.94 -2.91
N ARG A 102 -1.71 6.44 -1.72
CA ARG A 102 -0.42 5.81 -1.42
C ARG A 102 -0.22 4.47 -2.13
N SER A 103 -1.20 3.55 -2.09
CA SER A 103 -1.06 2.26 -2.77
C SER A 103 -1.12 2.32 -4.31
N PRO A 104 -1.96 3.17 -4.96
CA PRO A 104 -1.88 3.41 -6.41
C PRO A 104 -0.54 4.00 -6.86
N ALA A 105 0.06 4.88 -6.06
CA ALA A 105 1.40 5.40 -6.35
C ALA A 105 2.46 4.29 -6.26
N ALA A 106 2.43 3.47 -5.21
CA ALA A 106 3.35 2.34 -5.05
C ALA A 106 3.26 1.34 -6.22
N GLU A 107 2.03 1.03 -6.66
CA GLU A 107 1.75 0.19 -7.81
C GLU A 107 2.33 0.78 -9.12
N GLY A 108 2.13 2.08 -9.37
CA GLY A 108 2.71 2.78 -10.52
C GLY A 108 4.24 2.80 -10.51
N VAL A 109 4.84 3.19 -9.38
CA VAL A 109 6.31 3.23 -9.20
C VAL A 109 6.93 1.85 -9.38
N PHE A 110 6.37 0.82 -8.74
CA PHE A 110 6.90 -0.55 -8.84
C PHE A 110 6.77 -1.12 -10.25
N ARG A 111 5.64 -0.88 -10.93
CA ARG A 111 5.42 -1.31 -12.32
C ARG A 111 6.39 -0.64 -13.28
N ASP A 112 6.62 0.66 -13.14
CA ASP A 112 7.61 1.39 -13.93
C ASP A 112 9.04 0.84 -13.75
N ILE A 113 9.46 0.58 -12.51
CA ILE A 113 10.78 0.00 -12.20
C ILE A 113 10.91 -1.44 -12.76
N VAL A 114 9.89 -2.29 -12.60
CA VAL A 114 9.83 -3.64 -13.18
C VAL A 114 9.92 -3.61 -14.70
N LYS A 115 9.18 -2.70 -15.35
CA LYS A 115 9.19 -2.48 -16.80
C LYS A 115 10.55 -1.99 -17.30
N LYS A 116 11.18 -1.05 -16.58
CA LYS A 116 12.54 -0.54 -16.87
C LYS A 116 13.62 -1.62 -16.74
N LYS A 117 13.43 -2.62 -15.86
CA LYS A 117 14.29 -3.83 -15.80
C LYS A 117 13.90 -4.93 -16.81
N GLY A 118 12.88 -4.73 -17.65
CA GLY A 118 12.43 -5.70 -18.66
C GLY A 118 11.65 -6.90 -18.10
N LEU A 119 11.15 -6.81 -16.86
CA LEU A 119 10.57 -7.93 -16.10
C LEU A 119 9.03 -7.95 -16.10
N ASP A 120 8.37 -7.14 -16.93
CA ASP A 120 6.91 -6.92 -16.94
C ASP A 120 6.11 -8.24 -16.94
N SER A 121 6.46 -9.19 -17.82
CA SER A 121 5.82 -10.52 -17.93
C SER A 121 6.10 -11.49 -16.78
N LYS A 122 7.00 -11.13 -15.85
CA LYS A 122 7.36 -11.93 -14.67
C LYS A 122 6.65 -11.48 -13.40
N PHE A 123 5.88 -10.38 -13.45
CA PHE A 123 5.19 -9.82 -12.29
C PHE A 123 3.69 -9.63 -12.54
N ASN A 124 2.91 -9.70 -11.47
CA ASN A 124 1.53 -9.27 -11.43
C ASN A 124 1.42 -8.21 -10.32
N ILE A 125 1.00 -6.99 -10.67
CA ILE A 125 1.17 -5.80 -9.83
C ILE A 125 -0.18 -5.09 -9.73
N ASP A 126 -0.68 -4.94 -8.51
CA ASP A 126 -2.01 -4.40 -8.21
C ASP A 126 -2.01 -3.58 -6.91
N SER A 127 -3.09 -2.85 -6.62
CA SER A 127 -3.29 -2.19 -5.34
C SER A 127 -4.69 -2.38 -4.76
N ALA A 128 -4.80 -2.25 -3.44
CA ALA A 128 -6.05 -2.36 -2.69
C ALA A 128 -6.11 -1.40 -1.48
N GLY A 129 -7.29 -1.38 -0.85
CA GLY A 129 -7.65 -0.54 0.30
C GLY A 129 -8.12 -1.36 1.50
N THR A 130 -7.84 -0.91 2.72
CA THR A 130 -8.40 -1.54 3.92
C THR A 130 -9.88 -1.18 4.15
N ILE A 131 -10.36 -0.12 3.50
CA ILE A 131 -11.79 0.24 3.40
C ILE A 131 -12.27 0.31 1.93
N ASN A 132 -13.58 0.17 1.71
CA ASN A 132 -14.22 0.24 0.40
C ASN A 132 -14.86 1.61 0.07
N TYR A 133 -14.67 2.64 0.90
CA TYR A 133 -15.33 3.96 0.75
C TYR A 133 -15.09 4.64 -0.61
N HIS A 134 -14.01 4.28 -1.31
CA HIS A 134 -13.68 4.80 -2.63
C HIS A 134 -13.78 3.75 -3.76
N GLU A 135 -14.36 2.58 -3.54
CA GLU A 135 -14.41 1.50 -4.56
C GLU A 135 -14.99 1.98 -5.90
N GLY A 136 -14.26 1.71 -6.99
CA GLY A 136 -14.58 2.17 -8.35
C GLY A 136 -14.03 3.56 -8.74
N ASN A 137 -13.46 4.34 -7.81
CA ASN A 137 -12.86 5.64 -8.14
C ASN A 137 -11.46 5.52 -8.75
N LEU A 138 -11.09 6.49 -9.59
CA LEU A 138 -9.70 6.75 -9.98
C LEU A 138 -8.86 7.19 -8.76
N ALA A 139 -7.54 6.98 -8.85
CA ALA A 139 -6.59 7.59 -7.93
C ALA A 139 -6.67 9.15 -7.92
N ASP A 140 -6.25 9.74 -6.80
CA ASP A 140 -6.31 11.17 -6.50
C ASP A 140 -5.61 12.00 -7.59
N PRO A 141 -6.26 13.05 -8.12
CA PRO A 141 -5.73 13.81 -9.23
C PRO A 141 -4.40 14.52 -8.91
N ARG A 142 -4.12 14.83 -7.64
CA ARG A 142 -2.86 15.46 -7.20
C ARG A 142 -1.73 14.44 -7.17
N MET A 143 -2.00 13.22 -6.71
CA MET A 143 -1.02 12.12 -6.76
C MET A 143 -0.73 11.73 -8.21
N ARG A 144 -1.76 11.56 -9.04
CA ARG A 144 -1.59 11.32 -10.49
C ARG A 144 -0.80 12.44 -11.17
N ALA A 145 -1.02 13.70 -10.80
CA ALA A 145 -0.26 14.83 -11.33
C ALA A 145 1.19 14.90 -10.81
N ALA A 146 1.47 14.40 -9.60
CA ALA A 146 2.83 14.27 -9.08
C ALA A 146 3.60 13.14 -9.77
N SER A 147 3.04 11.93 -9.82
CA SER A 147 3.65 10.78 -10.50
C SER A 147 3.93 11.07 -11.97
N LYS A 148 3.01 11.76 -12.67
CA LYS A 148 3.21 12.17 -14.06
C LYS A 148 4.35 13.19 -14.26
N ARG A 149 4.79 13.94 -13.24
CA ARG A 149 6.02 14.76 -13.32
C ARG A 149 7.31 13.93 -13.33
N ARG A 150 7.21 12.65 -12.95
CA ARG A 150 8.30 11.67 -12.92
C ARG A 150 8.16 10.60 -14.01
N ASP A 151 7.30 10.85 -15.01
CA ASP A 151 6.86 9.93 -16.06
C ASP A 151 6.18 8.62 -15.59
N ILE A 152 5.75 8.57 -14.32
CA ILE A 152 5.07 7.41 -13.73
C ILE A 152 3.55 7.53 -13.92
N GLU A 153 2.96 6.55 -14.60
CA GLU A 153 1.51 6.47 -14.80
C GLU A 153 0.82 5.68 -13.69
N ILE A 154 -0.22 6.28 -13.09
CA ILE A 154 -1.15 5.59 -12.18
C ILE A 154 -2.48 5.37 -12.90
N THR A 155 -2.75 4.10 -13.23
CA THR A 155 -3.98 3.62 -13.88
C THR A 155 -4.98 2.97 -12.90
N SER A 156 -4.60 2.81 -11.63
CA SER A 156 -5.36 2.09 -10.62
C SER A 156 -6.80 2.58 -10.45
N ILE A 157 -7.73 1.62 -10.36
CA ILE A 157 -9.11 1.83 -9.92
C ILE A 157 -9.23 1.28 -8.50
N SER A 158 -9.69 2.13 -7.58
CA SER A 158 -9.78 1.83 -6.16
C SER A 158 -10.64 0.59 -5.89
N ARG A 159 -10.11 -0.37 -5.11
CA ARG A 159 -10.81 -1.56 -4.63
C ARG A 159 -10.47 -1.84 -3.16
N PRO A 160 -11.37 -2.46 -2.37
CA PRO A 160 -11.01 -3.05 -1.10
C PRO A 160 -10.14 -4.28 -1.30
N ILE A 161 -9.35 -4.60 -0.27
CA ILE A 161 -8.73 -5.91 -0.09
C ILE A 161 -9.83 -6.96 0.14
N ARG A 162 -9.63 -8.18 -0.38
CA ARG A 162 -10.60 -9.27 -0.41
C ARG A 162 -9.95 -10.57 0.11
N PRO A 163 -10.73 -11.60 0.55
CA PRO A 163 -10.16 -12.86 1.00
C PRO A 163 -9.27 -13.56 -0.04
N SER A 164 -9.58 -13.36 -1.33
CA SER A 164 -8.79 -13.84 -2.46
C SER A 164 -7.34 -13.33 -2.46
N ASP A 165 -7.10 -12.09 -2.03
CA ASP A 165 -5.75 -11.51 -2.02
C ASP A 165 -4.77 -12.28 -1.12
N PHE A 166 -5.29 -12.93 -0.07
CA PHE A 166 -4.52 -13.81 0.81
C PHE A 166 -4.16 -15.18 0.20
N ARG A 167 -4.78 -15.56 -0.93
CA ARG A 167 -4.38 -16.71 -1.75
C ARG A 167 -3.52 -16.31 -2.95
N ASP A 168 -3.93 -15.27 -3.66
CA ASP A 168 -3.52 -15.06 -5.05
C ASP A 168 -2.18 -14.30 -5.17
N PHE A 169 -1.92 -13.37 -4.24
CA PHE A 169 -0.67 -12.60 -4.19
C PHE A 169 0.44 -13.33 -3.42
N ASP A 170 1.69 -13.18 -3.82
CA ASP A 170 2.85 -13.75 -3.14
C ASP A 170 3.34 -12.82 -2.01
N LEU A 171 3.13 -11.51 -2.17
CA LEU A 171 3.57 -10.48 -1.22
C LEU A 171 2.50 -9.38 -1.07
N ILE A 172 2.26 -8.92 0.16
CA ILE A 172 1.30 -7.84 0.48
C ILE A 172 2.06 -6.72 1.23
N ILE A 173 2.08 -5.52 0.65
CA ILE A 173 2.86 -4.39 1.13
C ILE A 173 1.94 -3.30 1.68
N ALA A 174 1.93 -3.14 3.01
CA ALA A 174 1.17 -2.10 3.70
C ALA A 174 1.93 -0.76 3.71
N MET A 175 1.25 0.34 3.41
CA MET A 175 1.87 1.68 3.41
C MET A 175 2.23 2.19 4.81
N ASP A 176 1.37 1.95 5.80
CA ASP A 176 1.58 2.32 7.21
C ASP A 176 1.25 1.14 8.16
N LYS A 177 1.62 1.29 9.45
CA LYS A 177 1.41 0.26 10.49
C LYS A 177 -0.06 -0.02 10.72
N LYS A 178 -0.93 1.00 10.65
CA LYS A 178 -2.38 0.80 10.82
C LYS A 178 -2.97 0.01 9.65
N ASN A 179 -2.52 0.24 8.42
CA ASN A 179 -2.93 -0.58 7.28
C ASN A 179 -2.46 -2.02 7.47
N ARG A 180 -1.24 -2.25 7.99
CA ARG A 180 -0.76 -3.59 8.33
C ARG A 180 -1.63 -4.28 9.39
N GLU A 181 -2.06 -3.55 10.43
CA GLU A 181 -3.00 -4.06 11.43
C GLU A 181 -4.34 -4.43 10.80
N ASP A 182 -4.96 -3.53 10.02
CA ASP A 182 -6.24 -3.77 9.34
C ASP A 182 -6.21 -5.02 8.45
N ILE A 183 -5.12 -5.22 7.70
CA ILE A 183 -4.89 -6.40 6.84
C ILE A 183 -4.83 -7.67 7.69
N LEU A 184 -4.13 -7.64 8.83
CA LEU A 184 -4.03 -8.78 9.73
C LEU A 184 -5.35 -9.06 10.47
N GLU A 185 -6.12 -8.03 10.82
CA GLU A 185 -7.49 -8.16 11.33
C GLU A 185 -8.44 -8.75 10.28
N ALA A 186 -8.35 -8.31 9.02
CA ALA A 186 -9.11 -8.88 7.90
C ALA A 186 -8.77 -10.36 7.68
N PHE A 187 -7.48 -10.71 7.62
CA PHE A 187 -7.03 -12.11 7.57
C PHE A 187 -7.60 -12.94 8.72
N ASN A 188 -7.54 -12.42 9.96
CA ASN A 188 -8.06 -13.13 11.14
C ASN A 188 -9.59 -13.35 11.10
N ARG A 189 -10.35 -12.43 10.48
CA ARG A 189 -11.81 -12.59 10.25
C ARG A 189 -12.16 -13.56 9.12
N TRP A 190 -11.31 -13.68 8.11
CA TRP A 190 -11.57 -14.48 6.89
C TRP A 190 -10.99 -15.90 6.94
N LYS A 191 -9.88 -16.13 7.65
CA LYS A 191 -9.18 -17.44 7.65
C LYS A 191 -10.05 -18.64 8.07
N SER A 192 -11.07 -18.42 8.90
CA SER A 192 -12.03 -19.44 9.34
C SER A 192 -13.18 -19.71 8.36
N ARG A 193 -13.37 -18.87 7.33
CA ARG A 193 -14.50 -18.93 6.38
C ARG A 193 -14.05 -19.20 4.95
N ASP A 194 -12.96 -18.55 4.53
CA ASP A 194 -12.55 -18.44 3.13
C ASP A 194 -11.42 -19.42 2.72
N LYS A 195 -11.10 -20.40 3.58
CA LYS A 195 -10.02 -21.40 3.41
C LYS A 195 -8.69 -20.77 2.99
N LEU A 196 -8.27 -19.74 3.73
CA LEU A 196 -7.02 -19.03 3.46
C LEU A 196 -5.80 -19.87 3.89
N PRO A 197 -4.62 -19.71 3.26
CA PRO A 197 -3.40 -20.37 3.70
C PRO A 197 -3.09 -19.95 5.15
N ALA A 198 -2.83 -20.93 6.01
CA ALA A 198 -2.72 -20.72 7.47
C ALA A 198 -1.66 -19.66 7.84
N ASP A 199 -0.63 -19.51 7.00
CA ASP A 199 0.46 -18.58 7.18
C ASP A 199 0.51 -17.44 6.15
N ALA A 200 -0.57 -17.16 5.42
CA ALA A 200 -0.63 -16.00 4.51
C ALA A 200 -0.38 -14.65 5.22
N TYR A 201 -0.54 -14.57 6.54
CA TYR A 201 -0.13 -13.41 7.34
C TYR A 201 1.39 -13.15 7.27
N LYS A 202 2.22 -14.18 7.05
CA LYS A 202 3.69 -14.06 6.94
C LYS A 202 4.12 -13.29 5.68
N LYS A 203 3.25 -13.09 4.69
CA LYS A 203 3.56 -12.30 3.48
C LYS A 203 3.20 -10.82 3.59
N VAL A 204 2.72 -10.36 4.74
CA VAL A 204 2.42 -8.94 4.99
C VAL A 204 3.66 -8.21 5.50
N ARG A 205 4.11 -7.18 4.78
CA ARG A 205 5.26 -6.31 5.11
C ARG A 205 4.84 -4.84 5.15
N LEU A 206 5.72 -3.97 5.64
CA LEU A 206 5.58 -2.52 5.47
C LEU A 206 6.34 -2.10 4.20
N MET A 207 5.88 -1.06 3.52
CA MET A 207 6.60 -0.47 2.39
C MET A 207 7.99 -0.01 2.83
N CYS A 208 8.06 0.77 3.91
CA CYS A 208 9.30 1.36 4.36
C CYS A 208 10.28 0.39 5.04
N SER A 209 9.92 -0.89 5.27
CA SER A 209 10.94 -1.89 5.63
C SER A 209 11.87 -2.25 4.47
N TYR A 210 11.65 -1.67 3.28
CA TYR A 210 12.52 -1.76 2.13
C TYR A 210 13.29 -0.46 1.83
N CYS A 211 13.05 0.66 2.53
CA CYS A 211 13.84 1.88 2.34
C CYS A 211 15.36 1.63 2.53
N LYS A 212 16.19 2.32 1.75
CA LYS A 212 17.66 2.28 1.82
C LYS A 212 18.29 3.68 1.91
N LYS A 213 17.61 4.70 1.39
CA LYS A 213 18.02 6.12 1.36
C LYS A 213 17.25 6.95 2.40
N HIS A 214 16.29 6.34 3.09
CA HIS A 214 15.32 6.98 3.97
C HIS A 214 15.11 6.21 5.29
N ASP A 215 15.02 6.94 6.41
CA ASP A 215 14.84 6.37 7.76
C ASP A 215 13.36 6.32 8.21
N GLU A 216 12.42 6.85 7.43
CA GLU A 216 10.99 6.79 7.76
C GLU A 216 10.49 5.34 7.87
N THR A 217 9.70 5.03 8.90
CA THR A 217 9.19 3.65 9.12
C THR A 217 7.81 3.38 8.49
N GLU A 218 7.16 4.40 7.93
CA GLU A 218 5.80 4.37 7.35
C GLU A 218 5.69 5.42 6.22
N VAL A 219 4.88 5.15 5.19
CA VAL A 219 4.59 6.11 4.11
C VAL A 219 3.52 7.09 4.62
N PRO A 220 3.85 8.37 4.86
CA PRO A 220 2.97 9.33 5.53
C PRO A 220 1.77 9.69 4.63
N ASP A 221 0.62 9.96 5.23
CA ASP A 221 -0.55 10.35 4.45
C ASP A 221 -0.39 11.79 3.89
N PRO A 222 -0.38 11.98 2.56
CA PRO A 222 0.10 13.23 1.96
C PRO A 222 -0.86 14.42 2.13
N TYR A 223 -2.10 14.18 2.56
CA TYR A 223 -3.12 15.24 2.72
C TYR A 223 -2.69 16.33 3.73
N TYR A 224 -1.84 16.00 4.71
CA TYR A 224 -1.34 16.95 5.71
C TYR A 224 -0.13 17.77 5.23
N GLY A 225 0.56 17.35 4.16
CA GLY A 225 1.80 17.96 3.66
C GLY A 225 1.63 18.95 2.50
N GLY A 226 0.40 19.30 2.13
CA GLY A 226 0.13 20.13 0.95
C GLY A 226 0.65 19.48 -0.33
N ALA A 227 1.21 20.27 -1.26
CA ALA A 227 1.81 19.73 -2.49
C ALA A 227 3.07 18.87 -2.22
N GLN A 228 3.91 19.27 -1.26
CA GLN A 228 5.16 18.58 -0.92
C GLN A 228 4.93 17.19 -0.30
N GLY A 229 3.77 16.99 0.35
CA GLY A 229 3.38 15.67 0.86
C GLY A 229 3.31 14.59 -0.23
N PHE A 230 2.90 14.96 -1.45
CA PHE A 230 2.83 14.02 -2.58
C PHE A 230 4.22 13.66 -3.11
N GLU A 231 5.12 14.63 -3.20
CA GLU A 231 6.50 14.39 -3.63
C GLU A 231 7.25 13.51 -2.61
N LYS A 232 7.15 13.82 -1.31
CA LYS A 232 7.79 13.00 -0.26
C LYS A 232 7.26 11.56 -0.20
N VAL A 233 6.00 11.33 -0.55
CA VAL A 233 5.47 9.97 -0.72
C VAL A 233 6.14 9.26 -1.90
N LEU A 234 6.32 9.93 -3.04
CA LEU A 234 7.00 9.34 -4.20
C LEU A 234 8.49 9.07 -3.92
N ASP A 235 9.19 9.96 -3.22
CA ASP A 235 10.60 9.78 -2.84
C ASP A 235 10.81 8.51 -1.99
N LEU A 236 9.90 8.25 -1.05
CA LEU A 236 9.89 7.04 -0.22
C LEU A 236 9.55 5.79 -1.04
N LEU A 237 8.61 5.91 -1.98
CA LEU A 237 8.18 4.79 -2.83
C LEU A 237 9.26 4.40 -3.84
N GLU A 238 9.98 5.34 -4.45
CA GLU A 238 11.07 5.05 -5.39
C GLU A 238 12.21 4.29 -4.71
N ASP A 239 12.69 4.79 -3.57
CA ASP A 239 13.71 4.13 -2.74
C ASP A 239 13.28 2.72 -2.31
N ALA A 240 12.09 2.58 -1.75
CA ALA A 240 11.59 1.30 -1.28
C ALA A 240 11.24 0.32 -2.42
N CYS A 241 10.78 0.79 -3.58
CA CYS A 241 10.45 -0.07 -4.73
C CYS A 241 11.68 -0.65 -5.44
N GLU A 242 12.76 0.14 -5.61
CA GLU A 242 14.05 -0.38 -6.11
C GLU A 242 14.52 -1.55 -5.25
N SER A 243 14.57 -1.30 -3.95
CA SER A 243 14.98 -2.27 -2.93
C SER A 243 14.06 -3.49 -2.84
N LEU A 244 12.75 -3.29 -2.90
CA LEU A 244 11.75 -4.36 -2.92
C LEU A 244 11.97 -5.31 -4.11
N LEU A 245 12.21 -4.77 -5.31
CA LEU A 245 12.47 -5.59 -6.48
C LEU A 245 13.78 -6.38 -6.36
N ASP A 246 14.84 -5.77 -5.85
CA ASP A 246 16.12 -6.46 -5.62
C ASP A 246 15.96 -7.62 -4.61
N ASN A 247 15.19 -7.42 -3.53
CA ASN A 247 14.91 -8.48 -2.54
C ASN A 247 14.11 -9.63 -3.16
N ILE A 248 13.03 -9.33 -3.91
CA ILE A 248 12.21 -10.35 -4.57
C ILE A 248 13.07 -11.18 -5.54
N LEU A 249 13.94 -10.54 -6.33
CA LEU A 249 14.84 -11.22 -7.27
C LEU A 249 15.90 -12.07 -6.56
N ALA A 250 16.40 -11.64 -5.40
CA ALA A 250 17.36 -12.41 -4.61
C ALA A 250 16.72 -13.65 -3.94
N GLU A 251 15.48 -13.52 -3.45
CA GLU A 251 14.73 -14.62 -2.83
C GLU A 251 14.14 -15.62 -3.85
N ASN A 252 13.96 -15.23 -5.12
CA ASN A 252 13.24 -16.00 -6.14
C ASN A 252 14.03 -16.08 -7.46
N SER A 253 15.08 -16.90 -7.49
CA SER A 253 16.01 -17.01 -8.65
C SER A 253 15.35 -17.50 -9.96
N ASN A 254 14.10 -17.98 -9.91
CA ASN A 254 13.29 -18.37 -11.06
C ASN A 254 12.58 -17.18 -11.77
N ILE A 255 12.75 -15.95 -11.27
CA ILE A 255 12.20 -14.71 -11.85
C ILE A 255 13.17 -14.07 -12.87
N HIS A 256 14.46 -14.42 -12.82
CA HIS A 256 15.48 -13.86 -13.71
C HIS A 256 15.14 -14.04 -15.21
N GLY A 257 15.60 -13.08 -16.02
CA GLY A 257 15.48 -13.15 -17.48
C GLY A 257 16.26 -14.33 -18.07
N SER A 258 15.79 -14.79 -19.23
CA SER A 258 16.43 -15.84 -20.05
C SER A 258 17.17 -15.23 -21.23
#